data_AF-A0A2W5PPU8-F1
#
_entry.id   AF-A0A2W5PPU8-F1
#
_cell.length_a   1.000
_cell.length_b   1.000
_cell.length_c   1.000
_cell.angle_alpha   90.00
_cell.angle_beta   90.00
_cell.angle_gamma   90.00
#
_symmetry.space_group_name_H-M   'P 1'
#
loop_
_entity.id
_entity.type
_entity.pdbx_description
1 polymer ?
#
loop_
_entity_poly.entity_id
_entity_poly.type
_entity_poly.pdbx_seq_one_letter_code
_entity_poly.pdbx_strand_id
1 'polypeptide(L)'
;MTSPAEFPPLAALEHADAFANRHIGLSAEDEAAMLRAVEARSRTELIDGIVPPAIRRSQAMKLPTPATEAEALAELKAIASKNKVARNFIGQGYYGTHTPGVILRNILENPAWYTAYTPYQAEISQGRMEALVNFQTMVTD
;
A
#
# COMPACT_ATOMS: atom_id res chain seq x y z
N MET A 1 45.09 -15.25 21.46
CA MET A 1 44.36 -15.75 20.27
C MET A 1 42.96 -15.14 20.32
N THR A 2 42.75 -14.04 19.63
CA THR A 2 41.45 -13.37 19.50
C THR A 2 40.60 -14.15 18.52
N SER A 3 39.39 -14.53 18.94
CA SER A 3 38.38 -15.17 18.08
C SER A 3 38.08 -14.24 16.89
N PRO A 4 37.92 -14.76 15.65
CA PRO A 4 37.47 -13.93 14.55
C PRO A 4 36.09 -13.37 14.87
N ALA A 5 35.88 -12.09 14.57
CA ALA A 5 34.56 -11.48 14.69
C ALA A 5 33.59 -12.22 13.78
N GLU A 6 32.51 -12.74 14.36
CA GLU A 6 31.46 -13.45 13.63
C GLU A 6 30.65 -12.41 12.85
N PHE A 7 30.86 -12.34 11.53
CA PHE A 7 30.13 -11.43 10.67
C PHE A 7 28.71 -11.98 10.43
N PRO A 8 27.68 -11.12 10.39
CA PRO A 8 26.33 -11.57 10.08
C PRO A 8 26.27 -12.22 8.68
N PRO A 9 25.40 -13.23 8.49
CA PRO A 9 25.20 -13.84 7.19
C PRO A 9 24.63 -12.81 6.19
N LEU A 10 24.94 -12.95 4.90
CA LEU A 10 24.53 -12.01 3.86
C LEU A 10 23.03 -11.72 3.87
N ALA A 11 22.20 -12.75 4.11
CA ALA A 11 20.74 -12.62 4.22
C ALA A 11 20.28 -11.64 5.32
N ALA A 12 21.05 -11.48 6.39
CA ALA A 12 20.74 -10.53 7.45
C ALA A 12 21.00 -9.06 7.04
N LEU A 13 21.73 -8.84 5.94
CA LEU A 13 22.01 -7.51 5.37
C LEU A 13 21.02 -7.11 4.27
N GLU A 14 20.15 -8.03 3.83
CA GLU A 14 19.23 -7.82 2.71
C GLU A 14 17.93 -7.08 3.11
N HIS A 15 17.64 -6.94 4.41
CA HIS A 15 16.49 -6.18 4.95
C HIS A 15 15.16 -6.45 4.21
N ALA A 16 14.83 -7.73 3.98
CA ALA A 16 13.65 -8.15 3.23
C ALA A 16 12.31 -7.66 3.84
N ASP A 17 12.30 -7.25 5.10
CA ASP A 17 11.16 -6.70 5.83
C ASP A 17 11.07 -5.16 5.78
N ALA A 18 11.97 -4.47 5.08
CA ALA A 18 12.05 -3.01 5.04
C ALA A 18 10.76 -2.32 4.55
N PHE A 19 9.91 -2.99 3.76
CA PHE A 19 8.61 -2.45 3.37
C PHE A 19 7.68 -2.29 4.58
N ALA A 20 7.65 -3.27 5.49
CA ALA A 20 6.80 -3.22 6.69
C ALA A 20 7.16 -2.02 7.57
N ASN A 21 8.46 -1.72 7.71
CA ASN A 21 8.95 -0.58 8.49
C ASN A 21 8.65 0.79 7.84
N ARG A 22 8.47 0.84 6.52
CA ARG A 22 8.01 2.06 5.81
C ARG A 22 6.49 2.22 5.83
N HIS A 23 5.77 1.11 5.86
CA HIS A 23 4.31 1.08 5.86
C HIS A 23 3.73 1.30 7.26
N ILE A 24 4.32 0.68 8.28
CA ILE A 24 3.93 0.82 9.68
C ILE A 24 4.72 1.97 10.29
N GLY A 25 4.06 3.11 10.50
CA GLY A 25 4.72 4.33 10.99
C GLY A 25 5.08 4.34 12.48
N LEU A 26 4.80 3.26 13.23
CA LEU A 26 5.07 3.18 14.66
C LEU A 26 6.49 2.68 14.91
N SER A 27 7.25 3.42 15.71
CA SER A 27 8.50 2.91 16.29
C SER A 27 8.22 1.96 17.46
N ALA A 28 9.24 1.24 17.91
CA ALA A 28 9.15 0.40 19.12
C ALA A 28 8.84 1.24 20.38
N GLU A 29 9.30 2.49 20.42
CA GLU A 29 9.01 3.42 21.53
C GLU A 29 7.55 3.87 21.51
N ASP A 30 7.01 4.17 20.33
CA ASP A 30 5.59 4.49 20.12
C ASP A 30 4.70 3.32 20.53
N GLU A 31 5.03 2.11 20.07
CA GLU A 31 4.29 0.89 20.43
C GLU A 31 4.29 0.68 21.95
N ALA A 32 5.45 0.83 22.61
CA ALA A 32 5.54 0.71 24.06
C ALA A 32 4.73 1.78 24.81
N ALA A 33 4.72 3.02 24.32
CA ALA A 33 3.93 4.11 24.89
C ALA A 33 2.41 3.86 24.74
N MET A 34 1.98 3.42 23.56
CA MET A 34 0.58 3.12 23.29
C MET A 34 0.09 1.91 24.10
N LEU A 35 0.90 0.85 24.20
CA LEU A 35 0.59 -0.33 25.01
C LEU A 35 0.38 0.02 26.49
N ARG A 36 1.21 0.90 27.06
CA ARG A 36 1.01 1.41 28.42
C ARG A 36 -0.29 2.19 28.56
N ALA A 37 -0.64 3.01 27.57
CA ALA A 37 -1.86 3.82 27.60
C ALA A 37 -3.15 2.98 27.57
N VAL A 38 -3.10 1.80 26.95
CA VAL A 38 -4.22 0.83 26.90
C VAL A 38 -4.06 -0.32 27.90
N GLU A 39 -3.12 -0.20 28.85
CA GLU A 39 -2.87 -1.17 29.93
C GLU A 39 -2.53 -2.60 29.46
N ALA A 40 -1.97 -2.76 28.25
CA ALA A 40 -1.50 -4.04 27.72
C ALA A 40 0.02 -4.19 27.89
N ARG A 41 0.52 -5.37 28.28
CA ARG A 41 1.97 -5.64 28.46
C ARG A 41 2.67 -5.98 27.15
N SER A 42 1.92 -6.39 26.13
CA SER A 42 2.43 -6.71 24.81
C SER A 42 1.33 -6.63 23.75
N ARG A 43 1.74 -6.50 22.47
CA ARG A 43 0.81 -6.61 21.34
C ARG A 43 0.08 -7.95 21.31
N THR A 44 0.74 -9.04 21.70
CA THR A 44 0.10 -10.37 21.78
C THR A 44 -1.04 -10.35 22.79
N GLU A 45 -0.80 -9.85 24.00
CA GLU A 45 -1.84 -9.74 25.02
C GLU A 45 -3.01 -8.86 24.58
N LEU A 46 -2.73 -7.71 23.94
CA LEU A 46 -3.77 -6.84 23.40
C LEU A 46 -4.67 -7.57 22.39
N ILE A 47 -4.06 -8.32 21.46
CA ILE A 47 -4.82 -9.08 20.46
C ILE A 47 -5.62 -10.21 21.11
N ASP A 48 -5.05 -10.90 22.10
CA ASP A 48 -5.71 -12.01 22.81
C ASP A 48 -6.93 -11.53 23.61
N GLY A 49 -6.89 -10.30 24.13
CA GLY A 49 -8.01 -9.66 24.83
C GLY A 49 -9.13 -9.16 23.91
N ILE A 50 -8.86 -8.90 22.63
CA ILE A 50 -9.82 -8.32 21.67
C ILE A 50 -10.44 -9.38 20.74
N VAL A 51 -9.63 -10.30 20.21
CA VAL A 51 -10.06 -11.26 19.18
C VAL A 51 -10.47 -12.57 19.85
N PRO A 52 -11.75 -12.99 19.76
CA PRO A 52 -12.19 -14.24 20.37
C PRO A 52 -11.40 -15.46 19.85
N PRO A 53 -10.90 -16.35 20.74
CA PRO A 53 -10.10 -17.50 20.33
C PRO A 53 -10.79 -18.41 19.31
N ALA A 54 -12.12 -18.53 19.39
CA ALA A 54 -12.92 -19.37 18.50
C ALA A 54 -12.86 -18.97 17.02
N ILE A 55 -12.54 -17.70 16.73
CA ILE A 55 -12.43 -17.19 15.35
C ILE A 55 -10.99 -16.81 14.98
N ARG A 56 -10.05 -16.92 15.92
CA ARG A 56 -8.65 -16.59 15.67
C ARG A 56 -7.98 -17.72 14.90
N ARG A 57 -7.24 -17.35 13.86
CA ARG A 57 -6.43 -18.32 13.11
C ARG A 57 -5.31 -18.89 14.00
N SER A 58 -5.22 -20.21 14.07
CA SER A 58 -4.23 -20.94 14.90
C SER A 58 -2.88 -21.16 14.22
N GLN A 59 -2.79 -20.96 12.91
CA GLN A 59 -1.57 -21.14 12.12
C GLN A 59 -1.17 -19.84 11.41
N ALA A 60 0.10 -19.71 11.06
CA ALA A 60 0.58 -18.60 10.23
C ALA A 60 -0.05 -18.65 8.82
N MET A 61 -0.05 -17.51 8.10
CA MET A 61 -0.45 -17.53 6.69
C MET A 61 0.56 -18.32 5.87
N LYS A 62 0.07 -19.14 4.94
CA LYS A 62 0.89 -19.81 3.94
C LYS A 62 1.17 -18.84 2.79
N LEU A 63 2.07 -17.88 3.03
CA LEU A 63 2.53 -16.90 2.04
C LEU A 63 3.97 -17.19 1.63
N PRO A 64 4.39 -16.75 0.43
CA PRO A 64 5.81 -16.68 0.09
C PRO A 64 6.59 -15.84 1.10
N THR A 65 7.91 -16.00 1.10
CA THR A 65 8.80 -15.09 1.82
C THR A 65 8.56 -13.64 1.37
N PRO A 66 8.67 -12.65 2.26
CA PRO A 66 8.50 -11.26 1.88
C PRO A 66 9.53 -10.89 0.81
N ALA A 67 9.08 -10.19 -0.22
CA ALA A 67 9.93 -9.58 -1.23
C ALA A 67 10.25 -8.14 -0.83
N THR A 68 11.44 -7.67 -1.17
CA THR A 68 11.75 -6.23 -1.13
C THR A 68 10.89 -5.47 -2.13
N GLU A 69 10.77 -4.15 -1.99
CA GLU A 69 10.03 -3.33 -2.97
C GLU A 69 10.59 -3.45 -4.39
N ALA A 70 11.91 -3.52 -4.53
CA ALA A 70 12.58 -3.63 -5.82
C ALA A 70 12.28 -4.99 -6.49
N GLU A 71 12.34 -6.08 -5.71
CA GLU A 71 11.99 -7.42 -6.18
C GLU A 71 10.51 -7.51 -6.56
N ALA A 72 9.60 -6.97 -5.75
CA ALA A 72 8.18 -6.96 -6.04
C ALA A 72 7.87 -6.22 -7.37
N LEU A 73 8.51 -5.07 -7.62
CA LEU A 73 8.37 -4.36 -8.89
C LEU A 73 8.94 -5.15 -10.07
N ALA A 74 10.08 -5.80 -9.90
CA ALA A 74 10.71 -6.62 -10.94
C ALA A 74 9.83 -7.85 -11.28
N GLU A 75 9.31 -8.53 -10.27
CA GLU A 75 8.40 -9.67 -10.42
C GLU A 75 7.11 -9.25 -11.13
N LEU A 76 6.44 -8.18 -10.67
CA LEU A 76 5.23 -7.67 -11.30
C LEU A 76 5.48 -7.25 -12.75
N LYS A 77 6.63 -6.66 -13.06
CA LYS A 77 7.02 -6.32 -14.44
C LYS A 77 7.22 -7.57 -15.30
N ALA A 78 7.81 -8.63 -14.76
CA ALA A 78 7.98 -9.91 -15.45
C ALA A 78 6.64 -10.63 -15.69
N ILE A 79 5.66 -10.47 -14.81
CA ILE A 79 4.31 -10.97 -15.02
C ILE A 79 3.61 -10.13 -16.10
N ALA A 80 3.65 -8.80 -15.98
CA ALA A 80 2.99 -7.88 -16.91
C ALA A 80 3.54 -7.99 -18.34
N SER A 81 4.82 -8.33 -18.53
CA SER A 81 5.43 -8.51 -19.86
C SER A 81 4.86 -9.69 -20.66
N LYS A 82 4.12 -10.59 -20.00
CA LYS A 82 3.41 -11.70 -20.67
C LYS A 82 2.15 -11.22 -21.39
N ASN A 83 1.65 -10.02 -21.07
CA ASN A 83 0.48 -9.45 -21.72
C ASN A 83 0.80 -9.01 -23.16
N LYS A 84 -0.13 -9.23 -24.08
CA LYS A 84 -0.02 -8.75 -25.47
C LYS A 84 -0.87 -7.50 -25.65
N VAL A 85 -0.21 -6.35 -25.78
CA VAL A 85 -0.89 -5.08 -26.08
C VAL A 85 -1.11 -4.98 -27.58
N ALA A 86 -2.37 -5.02 -28.01
CA ALA A 86 -2.79 -4.93 -29.40
C ALA A 86 -3.68 -3.70 -29.63
N ARG A 87 -3.81 -3.30 -30.90
CA ARG A 87 -4.87 -2.37 -31.31
C ARG A 87 -6.19 -3.13 -31.29
N ASN A 88 -7.00 -2.89 -30.26
CA ASN A 88 -8.27 -3.58 -30.04
C ASN A 88 -9.42 -2.73 -30.59
N PHE A 89 -10.19 -3.30 -31.52
CA PHE A 89 -11.41 -2.70 -32.08
C PHE A 89 -12.66 -3.54 -31.76
N ILE A 90 -12.61 -4.32 -30.67
CA ILE A 90 -13.71 -5.19 -30.23
C ILE A 90 -14.95 -4.37 -29.84
N GLY A 91 -14.76 -3.17 -29.27
CA GLY A 91 -15.85 -2.33 -28.79
C GLY A 91 -16.48 -2.87 -27.50
N GLN A 92 -17.82 -2.94 -27.48
CA GLN A 92 -18.61 -3.41 -26.33
C GLN A 92 -18.43 -2.55 -25.04
N GLY A 93 -18.37 -1.23 -25.20
CA GLY A 93 -18.31 -0.29 -24.07
C GLY A 93 -16.90 0.12 -23.65
N TYR A 94 -15.85 -0.46 -24.24
CA TYR A 94 -14.47 -0.05 -24.03
C TYR A 94 -13.81 0.35 -25.35
N TYR A 95 -13.26 1.56 -25.37
CA TYR A 95 -12.62 2.14 -26.56
C TYR A 95 -11.26 2.69 -26.16
N GLY A 96 -10.24 2.42 -26.98
CA GLY A 96 -8.90 2.99 -26.75
C GLY A 96 -8.96 4.52 -26.77
N THR A 97 -8.25 5.16 -25.84
CA THR A 97 -8.17 6.62 -25.74
C THR A 97 -6.75 7.08 -25.49
N HIS A 98 -6.44 8.30 -25.90
CA HIS A 98 -5.20 8.97 -25.54
C HIS A 98 -5.40 9.74 -24.24
N THR A 99 -4.84 9.23 -23.14
CA THR A 99 -4.82 9.97 -21.87
C THR A 99 -3.77 11.07 -21.94
N PRO A 100 -4.13 12.36 -21.85
CA PRO A 100 -3.15 13.45 -21.90
C PRO A 100 -2.08 13.30 -20.81
N GLY A 101 -0.80 13.39 -21.19
CA GLY A 101 0.31 13.17 -20.26
C GLY A 101 0.30 14.10 -19.03
N VAL A 102 -0.21 15.33 -19.19
CA VAL A 102 -0.39 16.28 -18.09
C VAL A 102 -1.40 15.80 -17.05
N ILE A 103 -2.47 15.12 -17.47
CA ILE A 103 -3.48 14.53 -16.57
C ILE A 103 -2.91 13.29 -15.89
N LEU A 104 -2.27 12.39 -16.66
CA LEU A 104 -1.63 11.19 -16.14
C LEU A 104 -0.66 11.53 -15.00
N ARG A 105 0.29 12.45 -15.26
CA ARG A 105 1.37 12.76 -14.31
C ARG A 105 0.92 13.56 -13.09
N ASN A 106 0.02 14.53 -13.27
CA ASN A 106 -0.32 15.51 -12.22
C ASN A 106 -1.61 15.17 -11.44
N ILE A 107 -2.42 14.24 -11.94
CA ILE A 107 -3.65 13.79 -11.28
C ILE A 107 -3.52 12.31 -10.92
N LEU A 108 -3.43 11.40 -11.90
CA LEU A 108 -3.48 9.96 -11.64
C LEU A 108 -2.26 9.45 -10.84
N GLU A 109 -1.07 9.97 -11.12
CA GLU A 109 0.18 9.59 -10.45
C GLU A 109 0.54 10.53 -9.26
N ASN A 110 -0.37 11.42 -8.87
CA ASN A 110 -0.12 12.39 -7.80
C ASN A 110 -0.89 12.00 -6.51
N PRO A 111 -0.20 11.65 -5.40
CA PRO A 111 -0.85 11.25 -4.16
C PRO A 111 -1.78 12.31 -3.58
N ALA A 112 -1.56 13.60 -3.86
CA ALA A 112 -2.46 14.66 -3.41
C ALA A 112 -3.90 14.52 -3.99
N TRP A 113 -4.06 13.81 -5.11
CA TRP A 113 -5.36 13.58 -5.75
C TRP A 113 -6.00 12.24 -5.40
N TYR A 114 -5.20 11.17 -5.17
CA TYR A 114 -5.74 9.82 -4.96
C TYR A 114 -5.71 9.31 -3.52
N THR A 115 -5.10 10.02 -2.57
CA THR A 115 -5.04 9.57 -1.16
C THR A 115 -6.22 10.07 -0.32
N ALA A 116 -6.80 11.21 -0.67
CA ALA A 116 -8.00 11.72 -0.02
C ALA A 116 -9.23 10.85 -0.34
N TYR A 117 -10.15 10.75 0.61
CA TYR A 117 -11.39 9.98 0.44
C TYR A 117 -12.58 10.88 0.04
N THR A 118 -13.79 10.34 0.16
CA THR A 118 -15.05 11.06 -0.07
C THR A 118 -15.03 12.44 0.59
N PRO A 119 -15.45 13.52 -0.10
CA PRO A 119 -15.39 14.89 0.39
C PRO A 119 -16.47 15.20 1.44
N TYR A 120 -16.46 14.49 2.58
CA TYR A 120 -17.36 14.75 3.71
C TYR A 120 -17.12 16.11 4.37
N GLN A 121 -15.88 16.59 4.38
CA GLN A 121 -15.49 17.91 4.87
C GLN A 121 -15.28 18.86 3.68
N ALA A 122 -16.32 19.61 3.31
CA ALA A 122 -16.35 20.38 2.08
C ALA A 122 -15.27 21.48 2.03
N GLU A 123 -15.00 22.15 3.15
CA GLU A 123 -14.11 23.31 3.27
C GLU A 123 -12.67 22.99 2.87
N ILE A 124 -12.23 21.75 3.12
CA ILE A 124 -10.89 21.25 2.75
C ILE A 124 -10.92 20.32 1.52
N SER A 125 -12.02 20.33 0.78
CA SER A 125 -12.25 19.41 -0.34
C SER A 125 -12.71 20.09 -1.63
N GLN A 126 -12.73 21.42 -1.66
CA GLN A 126 -13.27 22.21 -2.78
C GLN A 126 -12.67 21.82 -4.14
N GLY A 127 -11.35 21.60 -4.24
CA GLY A 127 -10.71 21.28 -5.53
C GLY A 127 -11.25 20.02 -6.22
N ARG A 128 -11.46 18.92 -5.48
CA ARG A 128 -12.04 17.68 -6.07
C ARG A 128 -13.56 17.77 -6.23
N MET A 129 -14.24 18.53 -5.39
CA MET A 129 -15.68 18.78 -5.56
C MET A 129 -15.96 19.59 -6.82
N GLU A 130 -15.16 20.62 -7.10
CA GLU A 130 -15.23 21.40 -8.32
C GLU A 130 -15.00 20.52 -9.56
N ALA A 131 -13.99 19.64 -9.52
CA ALA A 131 -13.75 18.68 -10.60
C ALA A 131 -14.95 17.72 -10.84
N LEU A 132 -15.64 17.31 -9.77
CA LEU A 132 -16.87 16.50 -9.88
C LEU A 132 -18.05 17.30 -10.44
N VAL A 133 -18.20 18.57 -10.07
CA VAL A 133 -19.21 19.45 -10.69
C VAL A 133 -18.91 19.67 -12.17
N ASN A 134 -17.65 19.88 -12.54
CA ASN A 134 -17.24 19.95 -13.96
C ASN A 134 -17.59 18.67 -14.72
N PHE A 135 -17.41 17.51 -14.09
CA PHE A 135 -17.84 16.22 -14.65
C PHE A 135 -19.37 16.15 -14.80
N GLN A 136 -20.15 16.60 -13.81
CA GLN A 136 -21.60 16.66 -13.89
C GLN A 136 -22.06 17.56 -15.05
N THR A 137 -21.51 18.76 -15.15
CA THR A 137 -21.81 19.70 -16.24
C THR A 137 -21.49 19.10 -17.60
N MET A 138 -20.31 18.49 -17.78
CA MET A 138 -19.92 17.83 -19.02
C MET A 138 -20.87 16.70 -19.42
N VAL A 139 -21.47 15.97 -18.46
CA VAL A 139 -22.47 14.93 -18.76
C VAL A 139 -23.83 15.52 -19.15
N THR A 140 -24.17 16.71 -18.64
CA THR A 140 -25.46 17.37 -18.88
C THR A 140 -25.49 18.27 -20.12
N ASP A 141 -24.34 18.78 -20.58
CA ASP A 141 -24.20 19.54 -21.84
C ASP A 141 -24.41 18.64 -23.07
#